data_AF-A0A258JQL8-F1
#
_entry.id   AF-A0A258JQL8-F1
#
_cell.length_a   1.000
_cell.length_b   1.000
_cell.length_c   1.000
_cell.angle_alpha   90.00
_cell.angle_beta   90.00
_cell.angle_gamma   90.00
#
_symmetry.space_group_name_H-M   'P 1'
#
loop_
_entity.id
_entity.type
_entity.pdbx_description
1 polymer ?
#
loop_
_entity_poly.entity_id
_entity_poly.type
_entity_poly.pdbx_seq_one_letter_code
_entity_poly.pdbx_strand_id
1 'polypeptide(L)'
;MKKVFLTFLVTLASISFYGQTVFDQFDGQEEIVSVVVNKKMFELMSKVKADPSDKETQQYLKLIQNLDNLKVFSTTNSTAALKMKDVADAYIKSADLEELKKVNENGKQVTIDVKRTGTNQLREFLMFIDDDANGINRSVLMSLTGVFSLSDISILTDKMQIPGGTELKKLTQK
;
A
#
# COMPACT_ATOMS: atom_id res chain seq x y z
N MET A 1 -29.18 41.67 -11.60
CA MET A 1 -28.55 41.01 -10.43
C MET A 1 -28.89 39.51 -10.29
N LYS A 2 -29.14 38.77 -11.39
CA LYS A 2 -29.36 37.30 -11.34
C LYS A 2 -28.23 36.48 -11.99
N LYS A 3 -27.31 37.15 -12.70
CA LYS A 3 -26.20 36.51 -13.43
C LYS A 3 -24.90 36.41 -12.62
N VAL A 4 -24.75 37.21 -11.56
CA VAL A 4 -23.57 37.19 -10.66
C VAL A 4 -23.67 36.04 -9.64
N PHE A 5 -24.89 35.64 -9.28
CA PHE A 5 -25.13 34.53 -8.36
C PHE A 5 -24.71 33.17 -8.94
N LEU A 6 -24.78 33.02 -10.27
CA LEU A 6 -24.43 31.76 -10.95
C LEU A 6 -22.91 31.54 -11.01
N THR A 7 -22.12 32.61 -11.03
CA THR A 7 -20.65 32.51 -11.04
C THR A 7 -20.08 32.12 -9.68
N PHE A 8 -20.75 32.47 -8.58
CA PHE A 8 -20.32 32.13 -7.22
C PHE A 8 -20.59 30.66 -6.84
N LEU A 9 -21.53 30.01 -7.52
CA LEU A 9 -21.88 28.61 -7.26
C LEU A 9 -20.88 27.61 -7.89
N VAL A 10 -20.14 28.03 -8.92
CA VAL A 10 -19.15 27.18 -9.62
C VAL A 10 -17.80 27.15 -8.88
N THR A 11 -17.48 28.16 -8.07
CA THR A 11 -16.20 28.23 -7.33
C THR A 11 -16.18 27.41 -6.03
N LEU A 12 -17.33 26.93 -5.54
CA LEU A 12 -17.41 26.05 -4.37
C LEU A 12 -17.27 24.55 -4.71
N ALA A 13 -17.16 24.16 -5.98
CA ALA A 13 -16.94 22.75 -6.35
C ALA A 13 -15.47 22.31 -6.17
N SER A 14 -14.55 23.25 -5.91
CA SER A 14 -13.15 22.96 -5.59
C SER A 14 -12.91 22.90 -4.08
N ILE A 15 -13.89 22.41 -3.30
CA ILE A 15 -13.60 21.94 -1.94
C ILE A 15 -12.82 20.65 -2.12
N SER A 16 -11.52 20.82 -2.24
CA SER A 16 -10.56 19.76 -2.40
C SER A 16 -10.77 18.70 -1.31
N PHE A 17 -10.98 17.47 -1.78
CA PHE A 17 -11.02 16.23 -1.02
C PHE A 17 -9.63 15.88 -0.41
N TYR A 18 -8.90 16.85 0.17
CA TYR A 18 -7.56 16.67 0.73
C TYR A 18 -7.50 15.82 2.02
N GLY A 19 -8.60 15.16 2.40
CA GLY A 19 -8.69 14.35 3.61
C GLY A 19 -8.75 12.83 3.39
N GLN A 20 -9.21 12.37 2.21
CA GLN A 20 -9.20 10.94 1.88
C GLN A 20 -7.91 10.63 1.14
N THR A 21 -7.13 9.70 1.66
CA THR A 21 -6.03 9.14 0.88
C THR A 21 -6.63 8.46 -0.35
N VAL A 22 -5.87 8.39 -1.45
CA VAL A 22 -6.36 7.89 -2.74
C VAL A 22 -7.01 6.51 -2.65
N PHE A 23 -6.56 5.67 -1.73
CA PHE A 23 -7.06 4.30 -1.56
C PHE A 23 -8.21 4.16 -0.55
N ASP A 24 -8.55 5.19 0.23
CA ASP A 24 -9.68 5.12 1.18
C ASP A 24 -11.02 4.88 0.48
N GLN A 25 -11.11 5.17 -0.81
CA GLN A 25 -12.29 4.87 -1.62
C GLN A 25 -12.66 3.38 -1.68
N PHE A 26 -11.71 2.49 -1.39
CA PHE A 26 -11.91 1.04 -1.41
C PHE A 26 -12.41 0.48 -0.08
N ASP A 27 -12.27 1.25 1.01
CA ASP A 27 -12.76 0.84 2.32
C ASP A 27 -14.30 0.83 2.35
N GLY A 28 -14.89 -0.19 2.96
CA GLY A 28 -16.34 -0.37 3.05
C GLY A 28 -17.06 -0.80 1.76
N GLN A 29 -16.34 -1.18 0.69
CA GLN A 29 -16.95 -1.80 -0.50
C GLN A 29 -17.19 -3.30 -0.27
N GLU A 30 -18.39 -3.80 -0.58
CA GLU A 30 -18.78 -5.20 -0.33
C GLU A 30 -17.86 -6.22 -1.02
N GLU A 31 -17.34 -5.89 -2.20
CA GLU A 31 -16.50 -6.77 -3.02
C GLU A 31 -14.99 -6.65 -2.67
N ILE A 32 -14.61 -5.81 -1.70
CA ILE A 32 -13.23 -5.54 -1.33
C ILE A 32 -13.01 -5.76 0.17
N VAL A 33 -12.14 -6.72 0.49
CA VAL A 33 -11.64 -6.90 1.85
C VAL A 33 -10.56 -5.85 2.11
N SER A 34 -10.78 -5.03 3.14
CA SER A 34 -9.93 -3.89 3.48
C SER A 34 -9.30 -4.07 4.86
N VAL A 35 -7.97 -3.87 4.95
CA VAL A 35 -7.23 -3.83 6.20
C VAL A 35 -6.45 -2.52 6.23
N VAL A 36 -6.82 -1.62 7.13
CA VAL A 36 -6.20 -0.30 7.28
C VAL A 36 -5.61 -0.16 8.68
N VAL A 37 -4.30 0.05 8.74
CA VAL A 37 -3.54 0.25 9.98
C VAL A 37 -2.91 1.63 9.92
N ASN A 38 -3.26 2.49 10.87
CA ASN A 38 -2.72 3.83 10.98
C ASN A 38 -1.63 3.91 12.05
N LYS A 39 -0.91 5.04 12.06
CA LYS A 39 0.15 5.35 13.03
C LYS A 39 -0.22 5.07 14.49
N LYS A 40 -1.43 5.42 14.93
CA LYS A 40 -1.87 5.16 16.31
C LYS A 40 -1.92 3.66 16.61
N MET A 41 -2.38 2.85 15.67
CA MET A 41 -2.38 1.40 15.83
C MET A 41 -0.94 0.84 15.86
N PHE A 42 -0.05 1.34 15.01
CA PHE A 42 1.37 0.98 15.07
C PHE A 42 2.02 1.35 16.41
N GLU A 43 1.77 2.56 16.92
CA GLU A 43 2.25 2.99 18.23
C GLU A 43 1.75 2.09 19.36
N LEU A 44 0.49 1.66 19.32
CA LEU A 44 -0.07 0.72 20.29
C LEU A 44 0.60 -0.65 20.21
N MET A 45 0.76 -1.20 19.00
CA MET A 45 1.44 -2.49 18.79
C MET A 45 2.91 -2.44 19.21
N SER A 46 3.58 -1.30 19.01
CA SER A 46 4.99 -1.10 19.39
C SER A 46 5.23 -1.12 20.91
N LYS A 47 4.17 -0.91 21.71
CA LYS A 47 4.23 -0.92 23.19
C LYS A 47 4.02 -2.30 23.79
N VAL A 48 3.65 -3.29 22.97
CA VAL A 48 3.57 -4.68 23.42
C VAL A 48 4.99 -5.14 23.76
N LYS A 49 5.19 -5.61 25.00
CA LYS A 49 6.50 -6.05 25.48
C LYS A 49 6.94 -7.29 24.70
N ALA A 50 7.92 -7.12 23.81
CA ALA A 50 8.63 -8.24 23.22
C ALA A 50 9.67 -8.79 24.18
N ASP A 51 9.93 -10.09 24.08
CA ASP A 51 11.06 -10.72 24.74
C ASP A 51 12.37 -10.06 24.27
N PRO A 52 13.22 -9.55 25.17
CA PRO A 52 14.52 -8.96 24.81
C PRO A 52 15.49 -9.94 24.14
N SER A 53 15.28 -11.25 24.31
CA SER A 53 16.10 -12.29 23.69
C SER A 53 15.74 -12.55 22.23
N ASP A 54 14.55 -12.14 21.78
CA ASP A 54 14.08 -12.30 20.41
C ASP A 54 14.48 -11.09 19.54
N LYS A 55 15.68 -11.18 18.96
CA LYS A 55 16.23 -10.15 18.05
C LYS A 55 15.32 -9.86 16.85
N GLU A 56 14.60 -10.86 16.35
CA GLU A 56 13.76 -10.73 15.17
C GLU A 56 12.48 -9.94 15.48
N THR A 57 11.87 -10.23 16.64
CA THR A 57 10.73 -9.45 17.14
C THR A 57 11.15 -8.01 17.48
N GLN A 58 12.34 -7.80 18.05
CA GLN A 58 12.86 -6.45 18.29
C GLN A 58 13.06 -5.66 16.98
N GLN A 59 13.56 -6.32 15.93
CA GLN A 59 13.71 -5.69 14.63
C GLN A 59 12.33 -5.32 14.05
N TYR A 60 11.38 -6.25 14.07
CA TYR A 60 9.99 -5.99 13.65
C TYR A 60 9.34 -4.83 14.40
N LEU A 61 9.50 -4.74 15.72
CA LEU A 61 8.97 -3.64 16.52
C LEU A 61 9.55 -2.27 16.10
N LYS A 62 10.84 -2.22 15.77
CA LYS A 62 11.47 -1.00 15.24
C LYS A 62 10.94 -0.63 13.86
N LEU A 63 10.59 -1.61 13.02
CA LEU A 63 9.99 -1.34 11.71
C LEU A 63 8.64 -0.67 11.89
N ILE A 64 7.73 -1.29 12.65
CA ILE A 64 6.37 -0.77 12.83
C ILE A 64 6.35 0.61 13.49
N GLN A 65 7.33 0.95 14.33
CA GLN A 65 7.46 2.29 14.93
C GLN A 65 7.69 3.40 13.89
N ASN A 66 8.32 3.06 12.77
CA ASN A 66 8.61 4.01 11.70
C ASN A 66 7.56 4.00 10.58
N LEU A 67 6.47 3.23 10.73
CA LEU A 67 5.37 3.19 9.77
C LEU A 67 4.30 4.21 10.16
N ASP A 68 3.82 4.96 9.17
CA ASP A 68 2.74 5.92 9.35
C ASP A 68 1.39 5.34 8.92
N ASN A 69 1.38 4.53 7.86
CA ASN A 69 0.15 3.92 7.34
C ASN A 69 0.45 2.63 6.57
N LEU A 70 -0.38 1.61 6.77
CA LEU A 70 -0.47 0.41 5.95
C LEU A 70 -1.92 0.20 5.53
N LYS A 71 -2.13 -0.01 4.24
CA LYS A 71 -3.43 -0.38 3.67
C LYS A 71 -3.25 -1.59 2.80
N VAL A 72 -4.10 -2.59 3.01
CA VAL A 72 -4.16 -3.78 2.18
C VAL A 72 -5.60 -3.95 1.74
N PHE A 73 -5.80 -3.95 0.43
CA PHE A 73 -7.08 -4.20 -0.21
C PHE A 73 -6.96 -5.47 -1.03
N SER A 74 -7.94 -6.36 -0.94
CA SER A 74 -7.98 -7.57 -1.74
C SER A 74 -9.37 -7.85 -2.26
N THR A 75 -9.44 -8.40 -3.46
CA THR A 75 -10.71 -8.75 -4.11
C THR A 75 -10.52 -9.96 -5.00
N THR A 76 -11.61 -10.71 -5.18
CA THR A 76 -11.73 -11.75 -6.21
C THR A 76 -12.65 -11.33 -7.36
N ASN A 77 -13.20 -10.12 -7.31
CA ASN A 77 -14.07 -9.56 -8.32
C ASN A 77 -13.25 -8.86 -9.40
N SER A 78 -13.36 -9.32 -10.65
CA SER A 78 -12.55 -8.78 -11.76
C SER A 78 -12.81 -7.29 -12.03
N THR A 79 -14.03 -6.79 -11.80
CA THR A 79 -14.33 -5.35 -12.00
C THR A 79 -13.68 -4.50 -10.91
N ALA A 80 -13.74 -4.97 -9.65
CA ALA A 80 -13.07 -4.29 -8.54
C ALA A 80 -11.54 -4.33 -8.72
N ALA A 81 -10.99 -5.45 -9.18
CA ALA A 81 -9.58 -5.62 -9.48
C ALA A 81 -9.07 -4.60 -10.53
N LEU A 82 -9.79 -4.45 -11.65
CA LEU A 82 -9.45 -3.46 -12.68
C LEU A 82 -9.48 -2.03 -12.12
N LYS A 83 -10.51 -1.69 -11.33
CA LYS A 83 -10.59 -0.38 -10.69
C LYS A 83 -9.43 -0.15 -9.71
N MET A 84 -9.05 -1.15 -8.92
CA MET A 84 -7.90 -1.08 -8.02
C MET A 84 -6.60 -0.84 -8.80
N LYS A 85 -6.43 -1.53 -9.93
CA LYS A 85 -5.29 -1.34 -10.82
C LYS A 85 -5.23 0.07 -11.39
N ASP A 86 -6.33 0.57 -11.94
CA ASP A 86 -6.39 1.90 -12.55
C ASP A 86 -6.06 3.02 -11.54
N VAL A 87 -6.59 2.90 -10.31
CA VAL A 87 -6.29 3.83 -9.22
C VAL A 87 -4.84 3.73 -8.77
N ALA A 88 -4.27 2.53 -8.69
CA ALA A 88 -2.85 2.34 -8.38
C ALA A 88 -1.95 2.96 -9.45
N ASP A 89 -2.22 2.69 -10.73
CA ASP A 89 -1.47 3.24 -11.87
C ASP A 89 -1.56 4.78 -11.93
N ALA A 90 -2.71 5.35 -11.57
CA ALA A 90 -2.87 6.80 -11.42
C ALA A 90 -2.07 7.35 -10.21
N TYR A 91 -2.09 6.64 -9.08
CA TYR A 91 -1.36 7.04 -7.89
C TYR A 91 0.14 7.05 -8.11
N ILE A 92 0.70 5.99 -8.71
CA ILE A 92 2.13 5.86 -9.08
C ILE A 92 2.61 7.11 -9.81
N LYS A 93 1.85 7.54 -10.83
CA LYS A 93 2.18 8.73 -11.62
C LYS A 93 2.06 10.03 -10.81
N SER A 94 1.01 10.16 -10.01
CA SER A 94 0.75 11.39 -9.23
C SER A 94 1.72 11.59 -8.06
N ALA A 95 2.18 10.49 -7.46
CA ALA A 95 3.07 10.46 -6.31
C ALA A 95 4.55 10.38 -6.71
N ASP A 96 4.84 10.24 -8.01
CA ASP A 96 6.19 10.07 -8.57
C ASP A 96 6.90 8.84 -7.97
N LEU A 97 6.20 7.69 -8.01
CA LEU A 97 6.78 6.42 -7.58
C LEU A 97 7.62 5.81 -8.71
N GLU A 98 8.77 5.27 -8.34
CA GLU A 98 9.68 4.56 -9.24
C GLU A 98 9.34 3.06 -9.25
N GLU A 99 9.12 2.47 -10.43
CA GLU A 99 8.98 1.02 -10.57
C GLU A 99 10.29 0.34 -10.15
N LEU A 100 10.26 -0.42 -9.07
CA LEU A 100 11.43 -1.14 -8.55
C LEU A 100 11.56 -2.51 -9.19
N LYS A 101 10.44 -3.21 -9.34
CA LYS A 101 10.40 -4.54 -9.94
C LYS A 101 9.01 -4.85 -10.47
N LYS A 102 9.00 -5.55 -11.59
CA LYS A 102 7.84 -6.25 -12.11
C LYS A 102 8.18 -7.72 -12.32
N VAL A 103 7.39 -8.60 -11.75
CA VAL A 103 7.50 -10.06 -11.91
C VAL A 103 6.24 -10.56 -12.58
N ASN A 104 6.39 -11.45 -13.55
CA ASN A 104 5.27 -12.15 -14.16
C ASN A 104 5.64 -13.63 -14.27
N GLU A 105 5.00 -14.47 -13.44
CA GLU A 105 5.25 -15.91 -13.39
C GLU A 105 3.89 -16.64 -13.31
N ASN A 106 3.61 -17.55 -14.25
CA ASN A 106 2.45 -18.46 -14.22
C ASN A 106 1.07 -17.79 -14.01
N GLY A 107 0.82 -16.63 -14.63
CA GLY A 107 -0.46 -15.93 -14.46
C GLY A 107 -0.52 -14.99 -13.24
N LYS A 108 0.55 -14.96 -12.44
CA LYS A 108 0.72 -14.02 -11.34
C LYS A 108 1.65 -12.88 -11.75
N GLN A 109 1.09 -11.68 -11.81
CA GLN A 109 1.83 -10.44 -11.98
C GLN A 109 1.99 -9.73 -10.63
N VAL A 110 3.22 -9.37 -10.27
CA VAL A 110 3.53 -8.56 -9.10
C VAL A 110 4.30 -7.33 -9.55
N THR A 111 3.76 -6.15 -9.26
CA THR A 111 4.41 -4.86 -9.52
C THR A 111 4.70 -4.17 -8.19
N ILE A 112 5.92 -3.66 -8.05
CA ILE A 112 6.41 -2.99 -6.84
C ILE A 112 6.95 -1.62 -7.24
N ASP A 113 6.39 -0.59 -6.63
CA ASP A 113 6.73 0.82 -6.87
C ASP A 113 7.10 1.50 -5.56
N VAL A 114 8.11 2.36 -5.57
CA VAL A 114 8.65 2.97 -4.35
C VAL A 114 8.96 4.44 -4.52
N LYS A 115 8.88 5.18 -3.41
CA LYS A 115 9.42 6.54 -3.31
C LYS A 115 10.62 6.57 -2.41
N ARG A 116 11.75 7.07 -2.91
CA ARG A 116 13.00 7.18 -2.17
C ARG A 116 13.18 8.60 -1.63
N THR A 117 13.75 8.75 -0.43
CA THR A 117 14.24 10.05 0.09
C THR A 117 15.76 10.08 0.31
N GLY A 118 16.44 8.99 -0.03
CA GLY A 118 17.90 8.87 0.03
C GLY A 118 18.33 7.55 -0.59
N THR A 119 19.60 7.18 -0.45
CA THR A 119 20.17 5.99 -1.11
C THR A 119 19.50 4.69 -0.65
N ASN A 120 19.20 4.56 0.65
CA ASN A 120 18.64 3.33 1.25
C ASN A 120 17.32 3.57 2.00
N GLN A 121 16.72 4.75 1.89
CA GLN A 121 15.51 5.11 2.63
C GLN A 121 14.33 5.30 1.70
N LEU A 122 13.26 4.56 1.99
CA LEU A 122 11.98 4.59 1.33
C LEU A 122 10.97 5.34 2.21
N ARG A 123 10.11 6.11 1.55
CA ARG A 123 8.99 6.80 2.19
C ARG A 123 7.65 6.21 1.87
N GLU A 124 7.52 5.72 0.65
CA GLU A 124 6.30 5.11 0.15
C GLU A 124 6.67 3.81 -0.55
N PHE A 125 5.80 2.82 -0.37
CA PHE A 125 5.88 1.54 -1.01
C PHE A 125 4.47 1.18 -1.47
N LEU A 126 4.35 0.83 -2.74
CA LEU A 126 3.14 0.33 -3.34
C LEU A 126 3.43 -1.02 -3.96
N MET A 127 2.56 -1.99 -3.70
CA MET A 127 2.58 -3.27 -4.37
C MET A 127 1.20 -3.56 -4.93
N PHE A 128 1.18 -4.00 -6.18
CA PHE A 128 0.00 -4.53 -6.82
C PHE A 128 0.27 -5.96 -7.28
N ILE A 129 -0.59 -6.88 -6.85
CA ILE A 129 -0.60 -8.27 -7.27
C ILE A 129 -1.86 -8.49 -8.07
N ASP A 130 -1.69 -9.03 -9.26
CA ASP A 130 -2.76 -9.57 -10.08
C ASP A 130 -2.49 -11.06 -10.27
N ASP A 131 -3.27 -11.89 -9.60
CA ASP A 131 -3.12 -13.34 -9.59
C ASP A 131 -4.31 -13.96 -10.32
N ASP A 132 -4.11 -14.36 -11.57
CA ASP A 132 -5.09 -15.14 -12.35
C ASP A 132 -4.81 -16.66 -12.28
N ALA A 133 -3.79 -17.07 -11.51
CA ALA A 133 -3.31 -18.44 -11.50
C ALA A 133 -4.39 -19.39 -10.97
N ASN A 134 -4.55 -20.52 -11.66
CA ASN A 134 -5.50 -21.58 -11.32
C ASN A 134 -6.99 -21.20 -11.42
N GLY A 135 -7.33 -20.11 -12.13
CA GLY A 135 -8.72 -19.73 -12.41
C GLY A 135 -9.45 -19.05 -11.25
N ILE A 136 -8.75 -18.72 -10.17
CA ILE A 136 -9.25 -17.86 -9.09
C ILE A 136 -8.55 -16.52 -9.24
N ASN A 137 -9.23 -15.56 -9.87
CA ASN A 137 -8.75 -14.19 -9.94
C ASN A 137 -8.69 -13.62 -8.52
N ARG A 138 -7.50 -13.21 -8.09
CA ARG A 138 -7.29 -12.49 -6.85
C ARG A 138 -6.34 -11.34 -7.11
N SER A 139 -6.81 -10.13 -6.81
CA SER A 139 -5.96 -8.94 -6.89
C SER A 139 -5.76 -8.37 -5.50
N VAL A 140 -4.53 -7.95 -5.21
CA VAL A 140 -4.13 -7.37 -3.93
C VAL A 140 -3.42 -6.05 -4.20
N LEU A 141 -3.88 -4.99 -3.53
CA LEU A 141 -3.22 -3.69 -3.52
C LEU A 141 -2.74 -3.42 -2.10
N MET A 142 -1.44 -3.22 -1.94
CA MET A 142 -0.83 -2.85 -0.68
C MET A 142 -0.15 -1.48 -0.82
N SER A 143 -0.49 -0.57 0.09
CA SER A 143 0.16 0.73 0.22
C SER A 143 0.75 0.85 1.62
N LEU A 144 2.02 1.25 1.69
CA LEU A 144 2.74 1.48 2.92
C LEU A 144 3.47 2.82 2.86
N THR A 145 3.33 3.61 3.93
CA THR A 145 4.02 4.89 4.08
C THR A 145 4.71 4.96 5.43
N GLY A 146 5.88 5.61 5.48
CA GLY A 146 6.70 5.69 6.69
C GLY A 146 8.14 6.06 6.39
N VAL A 147 9.05 5.56 7.20
CA VAL A 147 10.51 5.61 6.98
C VAL A 147 11.08 4.22 7.18
N PHE A 148 11.41 3.55 6.08
CA PHE A 148 11.90 2.18 6.11
C PHE A 148 12.91 1.93 4.98
N SER A 149 13.61 0.81 5.02
CA SER A 149 14.54 0.37 3.99
C SER A 149 13.96 -0.80 3.18
N LEU A 150 14.60 -1.15 2.06
CA LEU A 150 14.16 -2.28 1.24
C LEU A 150 14.23 -3.63 1.99
N SER A 151 15.20 -3.80 2.89
CA SER A 151 15.31 -4.98 3.76
C SER A 151 14.13 -5.12 4.71
N ASP A 152 13.55 -4.00 5.15
CA ASP A 152 12.45 -3.98 6.11
C ASP A 152 11.14 -4.48 5.49
N ILE A 153 10.93 -4.21 4.19
CA ILE A 153 9.76 -4.68 3.46
C ILE A 153 9.74 -6.21 3.38
N SER A 154 10.88 -6.85 3.15
CA SER A 154 10.97 -8.31 3.10
C SER A 154 10.52 -8.94 4.41
N ILE A 155 10.96 -8.37 5.54
CA ILE A 155 10.56 -8.81 6.89
C ILE A 155 9.04 -8.59 7.10
N LEU A 156 8.51 -7.47 6.62
CA LEU A 156 7.10 -7.13 6.78
C LEU A 156 6.19 -8.15 6.07
N THR A 157 6.49 -8.50 4.81
CA THR A 157 5.68 -9.48 4.08
C THR A 157 5.80 -10.89 4.61
N ASP A 158 6.94 -11.26 5.19
CA ASP A 158 7.13 -12.56 5.82
C ASP A 158 6.32 -12.71 7.12
N LYS A 159 6.41 -11.71 8.01
CA LYS A 159 5.72 -11.76 9.33
C LYS A 159 4.21 -11.54 9.22
N MET A 160 3.77 -10.74 8.25
CA MET A 160 2.35 -10.43 8.06
C MET A 160 1.63 -11.43 7.15
N GLN A 161 2.33 -12.47 6.64
CA GLN A 161 1.81 -13.46 5.69
C GLN A 161 1.12 -12.82 4.49
N ILE A 162 1.62 -11.66 4.04
CA ILE A 162 1.02 -10.92 2.93
C ILE A 162 1.38 -11.67 1.64
N PRO A 163 0.41 -11.98 0.76
CA PRO A 163 0.70 -12.54 -0.55
C PRO A 163 1.78 -11.70 -1.24
N GLY A 164 2.84 -12.30 -1.78
CA GLY A 164 3.96 -11.57 -2.40
C GLY A 164 5.30 -11.59 -1.63
N GLY A 165 5.35 -12.15 -0.41
CA GLY A 165 6.58 -12.23 0.38
C GLY A 165 7.73 -13.04 -0.26
N THR A 166 7.41 -14.09 -1.02
CA THR A 166 8.40 -14.90 -1.75
C THR A 166 9.09 -14.08 -2.84
N GLU A 167 8.34 -13.24 -3.56
CA GLU A 167 8.82 -12.40 -4.64
C GLU A 167 9.67 -11.22 -4.13
N LEU A 168 9.36 -10.72 -2.92
CA LEU A 168 10.15 -9.71 -2.20
C LEU A 168 11.45 -10.27 -1.60
N LYS A 169 11.48 -11.52 -1.12
CA LYS A 169 12.73 -12.19 -0.73
C LYS A 169 13.72 -12.32 -1.88
N LYS A 170 13.22 -12.55 -3.11
CA LYS A 170 14.03 -12.51 -4.35
C LYS A 170 14.55 -11.10 -4.69
N LEU A 171 14.15 -10.03 -3.99
CA LEU A 171 14.64 -8.66 -4.18
C LEU A 171 15.76 -8.26 -3.23
N THR A 172 15.79 -8.85 -2.04
CA THR A 172 16.78 -8.54 -0.99
C THR A 172 17.98 -9.46 -1.02
N GLN A 173 17.90 -10.60 -1.70
CA GLN A 173 19.03 -11.49 -1.95
C GLN A 173 19.83 -11.02 -3.18
N LYS A 174 20.91 -10.28 -2.93
CA LYS A 174 22.06 -10.19 -3.83
C LYS A 174 23.34 -10.29 -3.01
#